data_AF-A0A6G9YTN1-F1
#
_entry.id   AF-A0A6G9YTN1-F1
#
_cell.length_a   1.000
_cell.length_b   1.000
_cell.length_c   1.000
_cell.angle_alpha   90.00
_cell.angle_beta   90.00
_cell.angle_gamma   90.00
#
_symmetry.space_group_name_H-M   'P 1'
#
loop_
_entity.id
_entity.type
_entity.pdbx_description
1 polymer ?
#
loop_
_entity_poly.entity_id
_entity_poly.type
_entity_poly.pdbx_seq_one_letter_code
_entity_poly.pdbx_strand_id
1 'polypeptide(L)'
;MSRSDSHLDDGQADENEEIRAEFEAELAECMAGVGVNMHARRLDGETKRALARIAGAYPDIPQGLIEAAYSIFAGQLDGSRDDDGLPSFMRGRHIK
;
A
#
# COMPACT_ATOMS: atom_id res chain seq x y z
N MET A 1 31.27 25.66 11.00
CA MET A 1 31.63 24.27 10.64
C MET A 1 30.33 23.49 10.49
N SER A 2 30.19 22.84 9.34
CA SER A 2 29.22 21.85 8.84
C SER A 2 27.76 21.82 9.30
N ARG A 3 26.93 21.75 8.26
CA ARG A 3 25.47 21.70 8.23
C ARG A 3 24.89 20.48 8.95
N SER A 4 23.82 20.74 9.69
CA SER A 4 22.77 19.79 10.05
C SER A 4 22.15 19.19 8.78
N ASP A 5 22.29 17.89 8.56
CA ASP A 5 21.60 17.19 7.44
C ASP A 5 21.52 15.68 7.71
N SER A 6 20.78 15.28 8.74
CA SER A 6 20.62 13.85 9.11
C SER A 6 19.21 13.48 9.57
N HIS A 7 18.17 14.26 9.24
CA HIS A 7 16.86 14.14 9.90
C HIS A 7 15.68 13.73 8.98
N LEU A 8 15.92 13.07 7.85
CA LEU A 8 14.85 12.76 6.88
C LEU A 8 14.67 11.27 6.52
N ASP A 9 15.49 10.35 7.04
CA ASP A 9 15.43 8.94 6.61
C ASP A 9 14.58 8.04 7.53
N ASP A 10 14.62 8.24 8.85
CA ASP A 10 13.95 7.34 9.81
C ASP A 10 12.42 7.33 9.65
N GLY A 11 11.79 8.48 9.36
CA GLY A 11 10.34 8.59 9.29
C GLY A 11 9.69 7.92 8.08
N GLN A 12 10.40 7.76 6.96
CA GLN A 12 9.85 7.08 5.77
C GLN A 12 9.93 5.55 5.89
N ALA A 13 10.95 5.02 6.56
CA ALA A 13 11.07 3.59 6.82
C ALA A 13 9.94 3.10 7.74
N ASP A 14 9.65 3.86 8.79
CA ASP A 14 8.56 3.58 9.74
C ASP A 14 7.19 3.58 9.03
N GLU A 15 6.92 4.57 8.17
CA GLU A 15 5.66 4.64 7.43
C GLU A 15 5.49 3.47 6.43
N ASN A 16 6.56 3.09 5.74
CA ASN A 16 6.55 1.94 4.83
C ASN A 16 6.33 0.61 5.57
N GLU A 17 6.88 0.48 6.77
CA GLU A 17 6.65 -0.69 7.62
C GLU A 17 5.21 -0.75 8.12
N GLU A 18 4.63 0.37 8.53
CA GLU A 18 3.21 0.46 8.93
C GLU A 18 2.27 0.14 7.77
N ILE A 19 2.56 0.65 6.57
CA ILE A 19 1.81 0.34 5.33
C ILE A 19 1.90 -1.17 5.03
N ARG A 20 3.09 -1.77 5.17
CA ARG A 20 3.29 -3.21 4.96
C ARG A 20 2.55 -4.05 5.98
N ALA A 21 2.58 -3.67 7.25
CA ALA A 21 1.85 -4.37 8.30
C ALA A 21 0.33 -4.38 8.03
N GLU A 22 -0.24 -3.25 7.57
CA GLU A 22 -1.66 -3.20 7.19
C GLU A 22 -1.95 -4.08 5.96
N PHE A 23 -1.07 -4.10 4.95
CA PHE A 23 -1.21 -4.99 3.79
C PHE A 23 -1.20 -6.47 4.18
N GLU A 24 -0.24 -6.90 5.00
CA GLU A 24 -0.11 -8.30 5.42
C GLU A 24 -1.30 -8.75 6.27
N ALA A 25 -1.80 -7.89 7.15
CA ALA A 25 -2.99 -8.16 7.95
C ALA A 25 -4.22 -8.40 7.05
N GLU A 26 -4.48 -7.51 6.10
CA GLU A 26 -5.61 -7.63 5.18
C GLU A 26 -5.47 -8.82 4.22
N LEU A 27 -4.25 -9.13 3.77
CA LEU A 27 -3.98 -10.33 2.96
C LEU A 27 -4.29 -11.61 3.73
N ALA A 28 -3.91 -11.69 5.01
CA ALA A 28 -4.21 -12.84 5.86
C ALA A 28 -5.73 -13.04 6.02
N GLU A 29 -6.49 -11.96 6.23
CA GLU A 29 -7.96 -12.00 6.31
C GLU A 29 -8.59 -12.47 4.98
N CYS A 30 -8.06 -12.02 3.83
CA CYS A 30 -8.49 -12.49 2.51
C CYS A 30 -8.25 -13.99 2.33
N MET A 31 -7.07 -14.46 2.74
CA MET A 31 -6.68 -15.87 2.65
C MET A 31 -7.45 -16.76 3.63
N ALA A 32 -7.99 -16.18 4.71
CA ALA A 32 -8.91 -16.84 5.63
C ALA A 32 -10.38 -16.81 5.15
N GLY A 33 -10.69 -16.13 4.04
CA GLY A 33 -12.04 -15.99 3.51
C GLY A 33 -12.91 -14.95 4.23
N VAL A 34 -12.30 -14.08 5.05
CA VAL A 34 -13.02 -13.04 5.82
C VAL A 34 -13.35 -11.82 4.96
N GLY A 35 -12.49 -11.49 4.00
CA GLY A 35 -12.68 -10.37 3.07
C GLY A 35 -11.62 -9.29 3.20
N VAL A 36 -11.93 -8.09 2.68
CA VAL A 36 -11.06 -6.90 2.75
C VAL A 36 -11.74 -5.80 3.52
N ASN A 37 -11.02 -5.18 4.44
CA ASN A 37 -11.40 -3.93 5.05
C ASN A 37 -11.17 -2.75 4.09
N MET A 38 -12.23 -2.31 3.43
CA MET A 38 -12.17 -1.16 2.52
C MET A 38 -11.86 0.17 3.24
N HIS A 39 -11.91 0.20 4.57
CA HIS A 39 -11.57 1.37 5.39
C HIS A 39 -10.11 1.39 5.85
N ALA A 40 -9.28 0.41 5.48
CA ALA A 40 -7.84 0.44 5.69
C ALA A 40 -7.27 1.78 5.17
N ARG A 41 -6.62 2.57 6.02
CA ARG A 41 -6.36 3.99 5.68
C ARG A 41 -5.10 4.14 4.85
N ARG A 42 -4.13 3.25 5.03
CA ARG A 42 -2.82 3.36 4.42
C ARG A 42 -2.70 2.58 3.13
N LEU A 43 -3.65 1.69 2.82
CA LEU A 43 -3.70 0.98 1.54
C LEU A 43 -4.42 1.81 0.48
N ASP A 44 -3.81 1.88 -0.70
CA ASP A 44 -4.45 2.50 -1.84
C ASP A 44 -5.65 1.67 -2.37
N GLY A 45 -6.49 2.31 -3.17
CA GLY A 45 -7.68 1.70 -3.75
C GLY A 45 -7.38 0.55 -4.69
N GLU A 46 -6.23 0.54 -5.37
CA GLU A 46 -5.86 -0.52 -6.30
C GLU A 46 -5.39 -1.79 -5.56
N THR A 47 -4.63 -1.63 -4.50
CA THR A 47 -4.20 -2.64 -3.55
C THR A 47 -5.40 -3.27 -2.87
N LYS A 48 -6.36 -2.46 -2.38
CA LYS A 48 -7.63 -2.96 -1.82
C LYS A 48 -8.42 -3.79 -2.83
N ARG A 49 -8.49 -3.36 -4.10
CA ARG A 49 -9.16 -4.13 -5.16
C ARG A 49 -8.44 -5.44 -5.47
N ALA A 50 -7.11 -5.47 -5.42
CA ALA A 50 -6.33 -6.69 -5.60
C ALA A 50 -6.61 -7.70 -4.49
N LEU A 51 -6.58 -7.24 -3.22
CA LEU A 51 -6.94 -8.04 -2.06
C LEU A 51 -8.40 -8.57 -2.17
N ALA A 52 -9.33 -7.75 -2.66
CA ALA A 52 -10.73 -8.19 -2.78
C ALA A 52 -10.91 -9.30 -3.82
N ARG A 53 -10.08 -9.32 -4.86
CA ARG A 53 -10.05 -10.43 -5.83
C ARG A 53 -9.52 -11.71 -5.21
N ILE A 54 -8.52 -11.62 -4.32
CA ILE A 54 -8.00 -12.76 -3.56
C ILE A 54 -9.11 -13.33 -2.66
N ALA A 55 -9.77 -12.48 -1.88
CA ALA A 55 -10.87 -12.91 -1.01
C ALA A 55 -12.02 -13.57 -1.82
N GLY A 56 -12.36 -13.02 -2.98
CA GLY A 56 -13.38 -13.58 -3.87
C GLY A 56 -13.02 -14.92 -4.51
N ALA A 57 -11.73 -15.30 -4.51
CA ALA A 57 -11.25 -16.58 -5.02
C ALA A 57 -11.16 -17.67 -3.93
N TYR A 58 -11.36 -17.32 -2.65
CA TYR A 58 -11.37 -18.30 -1.57
C TYR A 58 -12.46 -19.38 -1.78
N PRO A 59 -12.17 -20.67 -1.54
CA PRO A 59 -10.92 -21.21 -0.99
C PRO A 59 -9.82 -21.54 -2.00
N ASP A 60 -10.11 -21.50 -3.30
CA ASP A 60 -9.15 -21.86 -4.36
C ASP A 60 -8.42 -20.62 -4.91
N ILE A 61 -7.58 -20.04 -4.05
CA ILE A 61 -6.86 -18.79 -4.36
C ILE A 61 -5.70 -19.10 -5.32
N PRO A 62 -5.71 -18.58 -6.56
CA PRO A 62 -4.61 -18.75 -7.48
C PRO A 62 -3.38 -17.96 -6.99
N GLN A 63 -2.21 -18.60 -7.04
CA GLN A 63 -0.95 -17.95 -6.67
C GLN A 63 -0.68 -16.66 -7.47
N GLY A 64 -1.11 -16.62 -8.73
CA GLY A 64 -0.99 -15.41 -9.58
C GLY A 64 -1.78 -14.20 -9.07
N LEU A 65 -2.86 -14.39 -8.29
CA LEU A 65 -3.56 -13.26 -7.66
C LEU A 65 -2.76 -12.68 -6.48
N ILE A 66 -2.10 -13.56 -5.72
CA ILE A 66 -1.23 -13.15 -4.61
C ILE A 66 -0.04 -12.37 -5.16
N GLU A 67 0.64 -12.89 -6.17
CA GLU A 67 1.76 -12.21 -6.85
C GLU A 67 1.35 -10.85 -7.43
N ALA A 68 0.17 -10.77 -8.06
CA ALA A 68 -0.36 -9.52 -8.57
C ALA A 68 -0.61 -8.49 -7.45
N ALA A 69 -1.17 -8.92 -6.31
CA ALA A 69 -1.38 -8.03 -5.16
C ALA A 69 -0.06 -7.49 -4.60
N TYR A 70 0.97 -8.34 -4.45
CA TYR A 70 2.30 -7.89 -4.04
C TYR A 70 2.94 -6.94 -5.05
N SER A 71 2.77 -7.17 -6.35
CA SER A 71 3.30 -6.26 -7.38
C SER A 71 2.62 -4.90 -7.36
N ILE A 72 1.31 -4.86 -7.10
CA ILE A 72 0.56 -3.61 -6.97
C ILE A 72 1.01 -2.87 -5.71
N PHE A 73 1.10 -3.57 -4.58
CA PHE A 73 1.56 -3.04 -3.32
C PHE A 73 3.00 -2.50 -3.37
N ALA A 74 3.91 -3.20 -4.07
CA ALA A 74 5.27 -2.71 -4.28
C ALA A 74 5.28 -1.34 -4.99
N GLY A 75 4.35 -1.15 -5.93
CA GLY A 75 4.16 0.12 -6.63
C GLY A 75 3.65 1.25 -5.71
N GLN A 76 2.89 0.90 -4.67
CA GLN A 76 2.46 1.86 -3.65
C GLN A 76 3.66 2.31 -2.79
N LEU A 77 4.51 1.36 -2.37
CA LEU A 77 5.67 1.65 -1.51
C LEU A 77 6.78 2.41 -2.24
N ASP A 78 7.01 2.14 -3.52
CA ASP A 78 8.04 2.82 -4.31
C ASP A 78 7.55 4.15 -4.92
N GLY A 79 6.27 4.48 -4.74
CA GLY A 79 5.62 5.68 -5.27
C GLY A 79 5.42 5.67 -6.79
N SER A 80 5.62 4.54 -7.47
CA SER A 80 5.33 4.38 -8.90
C SER A 80 3.84 4.28 -9.19
N ARG A 81 3.02 3.99 -8.16
CA ARG A 81 1.56 4.08 -8.18
C ARG A 81 1.09 5.22 -7.31
N ASP A 82 0.52 6.20 -7.97
CA ASP A 82 -0.03 7.42 -7.39
C ASP A 82 -1.57 7.33 -7.44
N ASP A 83 -2.17 6.70 -6.42
CA ASP A 83 -3.62 6.47 -6.33
C ASP A 83 -4.41 7.68 -5.83
N ASP A 84 -4.07 8.87 -6.32
CA ASP A 84 -4.86 10.03 -5.90
C ASP A 84 -6.02 10.25 -6.85
N GLY A 85 -5.89 9.89 -8.14
CA GLY A 85 -6.77 10.42 -9.18
C GLY A 85 -6.81 11.96 -9.22
N LEU A 86 -5.97 12.63 -8.40
CA LEU A 86 -5.89 14.07 -8.27
C LEU A 86 -4.78 14.56 -9.19
N PRO A 87 -5.06 15.60 -9.99
CA PRO A 87 -4.01 16.21 -10.79
C PRO A 87 -2.91 16.76 -9.88
N SER A 88 -1.66 16.67 -10.36
CA SER A 88 -0.41 16.98 -9.64
C SER A 88 -0.38 18.35 -8.91
N PHE A 89 -1.27 19.28 -9.24
CA PHE A 89 -1.40 20.59 -8.59
C PHE A 89 -2.18 20.58 -7.26
N MET A 90 -2.97 19.54 -6.96
CA MET A 90 -3.65 19.37 -5.66
C MET A 90 -2.80 18.63 -4.63
N ARG A 91 -1.70 18.00 -5.07
CA ARG A 91 -0.63 17.52 -4.18
C ARG A 91 0.16 18.73 -3.74
N GLY A 92 -0.16 19.25 -2.55
CA GLY A 92 0.47 20.43 -1.97
C GLY A 92 2.00 20.30 -1.92
N ARG A 93 2.66 20.77 -2.98
CA ARG A 93 4.09 21.07 -2.95
C ARG A 93 4.23 22.33 -2.12
N HIS A 94 4.61 22.17 -0.86
CA HIS A 94 5.23 23.25 -0.09
C HIS A 94 6.52 23.64 -0.81
N ILE A 95 6.40 24.55 -1.78
CA ILE A 95 7.52 25.37 -2.21
C ILE A 95 7.78 26.38 -1.09
N LYS A 96 8.99 26.38 -0.57
CA LYS A 96 9.52 27.50 0.20
C LYS A 96 10.75 28.01 -0.52
#